data_AF-X8E862-F1
#
_entry.id   AF-X8E862-F1
#
_cell.length_a   1.000
_cell.length_b   1.000
_cell.length_c   1.000
_cell.angle_alpha   90.00
_cell.angle_beta   90.00
_cell.angle_gamma   90.00
#
_symmetry.space_group_name_H-M   'P 1'
#
loop_
_entity.id
_entity.type
_entity.pdbx_description
1 polymer ?
#
loop_
_entity_poly.entity_id
_entity_poly.type
_entity_poly.pdbx_seq_one_letter_code
_entity_poly.pdbx_strand_id
1 'polypeptide(L)'
;MTYGLLRYLNTDVELDGSDPPIGFNYLGRLGAAAAEISDEVWRISSEGLSLTGAASAIPMPLPHTVELNAGTVDTDAALPARQLDLARSAFDETEVSRLSQLWFEALHGMCAHVRSGGGG
;
A
#
# COMPACT_ATOMS: atom_id res chain seq x y z
N MET A 1 -5.38 -13.77 14.40
CA MET A 1 -5.78 -12.56 15.14
C MET A 1 -4.99 -11.38 14.59
N THR A 2 -5.64 -10.31 14.15
CA THR A 2 -4.96 -9.14 13.55
C THR A 2 -4.58 -8.13 14.64
N TYR A 3 -3.64 -7.22 14.33
CA TYR A 3 -3.17 -6.16 15.25
C TYR A 3 -4.34 -5.38 15.89
N GLY A 4 -5.34 -4.96 15.10
CA GLY A 4 -6.47 -4.20 15.61
C GLY A 4 -7.32 -4.97 16.63
N LEU A 5 -7.51 -6.28 16.42
CA LEU A 5 -8.27 -7.11 17.37
C LEU A 5 -7.49 -7.29 18.69
N LEU A 6 -6.17 -7.44 18.59
CA LEU A 6 -5.27 -7.58 19.75
C LEU A 6 -5.13 -6.30 20.55
N ARG A 7 -5.18 -5.12 19.91
CA ARG A 7 -4.90 -3.84 20.58
C ARG A 7 -6.13 -3.13 21.10
N TYR A 8 -7.25 -3.19 20.39
CA TYR A 8 -8.43 -2.38 20.72
C TYR A 8 -9.60 -3.18 21.27
N LEU A 9 -9.60 -4.52 21.10
CA LEU A 9 -10.69 -5.39 21.53
C LEU A 9 -10.27 -6.46 22.54
N ASN A 10 -8.98 -6.60 22.83
CA ASN A 10 -8.48 -7.50 23.87
C ASN A 10 -8.08 -6.70 25.11
N THR A 11 -8.84 -6.84 26.20
CA THR A 11 -8.53 -6.18 27.48
C THR A 11 -7.49 -6.92 28.32
N ASP A 12 -7.13 -8.14 27.93
CA ASP A 12 -6.24 -9.00 28.72
C ASP A 12 -4.75 -8.76 28.40
N VAL A 13 -4.46 -7.96 27.37
CA VAL A 13 -3.08 -7.66 26.92
C VAL A 13 -2.91 -6.15 26.78
N GLU A 14 -1.98 -5.59 27.54
CA GLU A 14 -1.53 -4.22 27.37
C GLU A 14 -0.41 -4.18 26.33
N LEU A 15 -0.67 -3.58 25.17
CA LEU A 15 0.33 -3.37 24.13
C LEU A 15 0.93 -1.98 24.30
N ASP A 16 2.21 -1.91 24.68
CA ASP A 16 2.94 -0.65 24.75
C ASP A 16 3.19 -0.03 23.35
N GLY A 17 3.69 1.20 23.32
CA GLY A 17 4.04 1.91 22.08
C GLY A 17 2.90 2.72 21.46
N SER A 18 3.27 3.68 20.61
CA SER A 18 2.33 4.47 19.82
C SER A 18 1.79 3.67 18.64
N ASP A 19 0.62 4.04 18.13
CA ASP A 19 0.13 3.46 16.87
C ASP A 19 1.13 3.72 15.74
N PRO A 20 1.35 2.73 14.84
CA PRO A 20 2.33 2.89 13.78
C PRO A 20 1.88 4.03 12.86
N PRO A 21 2.77 4.97 12.51
CA PRO A 21 2.42 6.12 11.69
C PRO A 21 2.22 5.75 10.21
N ILE A 22 2.65 4.55 9.79
CA ILE A 22 2.62 4.11 8.40
C ILE A 22 1.87 2.79 8.30
N GLY A 23 0.78 2.79 7.53
CA GLY A 23 0.10 1.60 7.03
C GLY A 23 0.65 1.21 5.66
N PHE A 24 0.96 -0.07 5.46
CA PHE A 24 1.36 -0.62 4.16
C PHE A 24 0.52 -1.84 3.82
N ASN A 25 0.02 -1.90 2.59
CA ASN A 25 -0.77 -3.00 2.09
C ASN A 25 -0.39 -3.34 0.64
N TYR A 26 -0.04 -4.61 0.41
CA TYR A 26 0.23 -5.12 -0.93
C TYR A 26 -0.99 -5.89 -1.44
N LEU A 27 -1.70 -5.28 -2.40
CA LEU A 27 -2.93 -5.77 -3.00
C LEU A 27 -2.71 -6.97 -3.94
N GLY A 28 -1.46 -7.37 -4.20
CA GLY A 28 -1.16 -8.49 -5.10
C GLY A 28 -1.07 -8.09 -6.57
N ARG A 29 -1.23 -9.07 -7.46
CA ARG A 29 -1.10 -8.92 -8.93
C ARG A 29 -2.47 -9.01 -9.61
N LEU A 30 -2.98 -7.89 -10.09
CA LEU A 30 -4.15 -7.83 -10.96
C LEU A 30 -3.82 -8.45 -12.31
N GLY A 31 -4.72 -9.26 -12.85
CA GLY A 31 -4.58 -9.92 -14.16
C GLY A 31 -3.91 -11.30 -14.13
N ALA A 32 -3.10 -11.59 -13.10
CA ALA A 32 -2.35 -12.85 -12.95
C ALA A 32 -3.22 -14.12 -12.97
N ALA A 33 -4.43 -14.01 -12.43
CA ALA A 33 -5.34 -15.15 -12.24
C ALA A 33 -6.38 -15.30 -13.36
N ALA A 34 -6.32 -14.49 -14.44
CA ALA A 34 -7.28 -14.61 -15.54
C ALA A 34 -7.15 -15.92 -16.33
N ALA A 35 -5.98 -16.55 -16.32
CA ALA A 35 -5.75 -17.75 -17.11
C ALA A 35 -6.03 -19.08 -16.38
N GLU A 36 -5.94 -19.17 -15.04
CA GLU A 36 -5.88 -20.50 -14.37
C GLU A 36 -6.67 -20.66 -13.05
N ILE A 37 -7.50 -19.71 -12.62
CA ILE A 37 -8.22 -19.82 -11.34
C ILE A 37 -9.73 -19.52 -11.52
N SER A 38 -10.56 -20.46 -11.04
CA SER A 38 -12.04 -20.42 -11.01
C SER A 38 -12.60 -19.05 -10.60
N ASP A 39 -13.73 -18.65 -11.20
CA ASP A 39 -14.50 -17.43 -10.87
C ASP A 39 -15.00 -17.38 -9.41
N GLU A 40 -14.84 -18.49 -8.66
CA GLU A 40 -15.25 -18.62 -7.26
C GLU A 40 -14.23 -18.05 -6.26
N VAL A 41 -13.04 -17.64 -6.70
CA VAL A 41 -12.01 -17.06 -5.82
C VAL A 41 -12.11 -15.53 -5.84
N TRP A 42 -11.97 -14.88 -4.67
CA TRP A 42 -11.99 -13.41 -4.57
C TRP A 42 -10.89 -12.78 -5.43
N ARG A 43 -11.25 -11.78 -6.24
CA ARG A 43 -10.38 -11.14 -7.23
C ARG A 43 -10.51 -9.62 -7.17
N ILE A 44 -9.39 -8.92 -7.35
CA ILE A 44 -9.41 -7.48 -7.59
C ILE A 44 -9.76 -7.25 -9.06
N SER A 45 -10.88 -6.59 -9.32
CA SER A 45 -11.30 -6.24 -10.67
C SER A 45 -10.33 -5.23 -11.28
N SER A 46 -10.25 -5.17 -12.61
CA SER A 46 -9.45 -4.16 -13.32
C SER A 46 -9.85 -2.72 -12.95
N GLU A 47 -11.11 -2.49 -12.61
CA GLU A 47 -11.62 -1.21 -12.08
C GLU A 47 -11.31 -1.00 -10.58
N GLY A 48 -10.91 -2.04 -9.85
CA GLY A 48 -10.74 -2.01 -8.40
C GLY A 48 -9.70 -0.99 -7.91
N LEU A 49 -8.63 -0.77 -8.67
CA LEU A 49 -7.62 0.26 -8.37
C LEU A 49 -8.12 1.69 -8.66
N SER A 50 -8.93 1.86 -9.71
CA SER A 50 -9.61 3.13 -9.97
C SER A 50 -10.66 3.42 -8.90
N LEU A 51 -11.32 2.38 -8.39
CA LEU A 51 -12.30 2.45 -7.33
C LEU A 51 -11.67 2.75 -5.96
N THR A 52 -10.46 2.26 -5.66
CA THR A 52 -9.73 2.67 -4.45
C THR A 52 -9.39 4.16 -4.48
N GLY A 53 -9.05 4.72 -5.64
CA GLY A 53 -8.82 6.16 -5.76
C GLY A 53 -10.10 6.97 -5.54
N ALA A 54 -11.23 6.49 -6.04
CA ALA A 54 -12.54 7.10 -5.81
C ALA A 54 -13.02 6.96 -4.35
N ALA A 55 -12.73 5.84 -3.69
CA ALA A 55 -13.05 5.62 -2.29
C ALA A 55 -12.22 6.52 -1.36
N SER A 56 -10.94 6.75 -1.67
CA SER A 56 -10.08 7.71 -0.93
C SER A 56 -10.51 9.18 -1.11
N ALA A 57 -11.34 9.49 -2.10
CA ALA A 57 -11.93 10.83 -2.24
C ALA A 57 -13.05 11.11 -1.22
N ILE A 58 -13.59 10.07 -0.58
CA ILE A 58 -14.54 10.22 0.52
C ILE A 58 -13.75 10.62 1.77
N PRO A 59 -14.04 11.75 2.42
CA PRO A 59 -13.31 12.18 3.61
C PRO A 59 -13.61 11.22 4.78
N MET A 60 -12.73 10.25 4.96
CA MET A 60 -12.73 9.33 6.11
C MET A 60 -11.44 9.56 6.92
N PRO A 61 -11.48 9.42 8.25
CA PRO A 61 -10.26 9.44 9.04
C PRO A 61 -9.32 8.32 8.58
N LEU A 62 -8.08 8.66 8.26
CA LEU A 62 -7.06 7.65 7.99
C LEU A 62 -6.69 6.96 9.31
N PRO A 63 -6.58 5.61 9.33
CA PRO A 63 -6.17 4.88 10.52
C PRO A 63 -4.68 5.09 10.86
N HIS A 64 -3.88 5.52 9.88
CA HIS A 64 -2.47 5.85 10.00
C HIS A 64 -2.17 7.22 9.39
N THR A 65 -1.06 7.84 9.78
CA THR A 65 -0.62 9.14 9.23
C THR A 65 -0.29 9.05 7.73
N VAL A 66 0.27 7.92 7.31
CA VAL A 66 0.56 7.58 5.91
C VAL A 66 -0.05 6.21 5.62
N GLU A 67 -0.79 6.07 4.53
CA GLU A 67 -1.24 4.77 4.02
C GLU A 67 -0.75 4.53 2.59
N LEU A 68 0.03 3.46 2.42
CA LEU A 68 0.55 3.03 1.13
C LEU A 68 -0.11 1.72 0.69
N ASN A 69 -0.85 1.78 -0.40
CA ASN A 69 -1.40 0.62 -1.09
C ASN A 69 -0.62 0.38 -2.39
N ALA A 70 -0.06 -0.82 -2.54
CA ALA A 70 0.69 -1.19 -3.73
C ALA A 70 0.08 -2.42 -4.39
N GLY A 71 -0.03 -2.41 -5.72
CA GLY A 71 -0.45 -3.56 -6.50
C GLY A 71 0.41 -3.68 -7.77
N THR A 72 0.37 -4.83 -8.42
CA THR A 72 0.97 -5.01 -9.75
C THR A 72 -0.14 -5.24 -10.76
N VAL A 73 -0.04 -4.67 -11.95
CA VAL A 73 -0.99 -4.93 -13.04
C VAL A 73 -0.22 -5.69 -14.12
N ASP A 74 -0.70 -6.88 -14.48
CA ASP A 74 -0.22 -7.61 -15.65
C ASP A 74 -0.64 -6.85 -16.92
N THR A 75 0.23 -5.95 -17.36
CA THR A 75 0.25 -5.41 -18.72
C THR A 75 1.54 -5.84 -19.40
N ASP A 76 1.67 -5.68 -20.72
CA ASP A 76 2.89 -6.03 -21.46
C ASP A 76 4.17 -5.36 -20.92
N ALA A 77 4.04 -4.30 -20.10
CA ALA A 77 5.13 -3.60 -19.43
C ALA A 77 5.28 -3.92 -17.93
N ALA A 78 4.42 -4.79 -17.36
CA ALA A 78 4.37 -5.20 -15.95
C ALA A 78 4.79 -4.08 -14.97
N LEU A 79 4.04 -2.98 -14.93
CA LEU A 79 4.33 -1.87 -14.03
C LEU A 79 3.52 -2.00 -12.73
N PRO A 80 4.14 -1.79 -11.56
CA PRO A 80 3.40 -1.70 -10.30
C PRO A 80 2.48 -0.48 -10.30
N ALA A 81 1.18 -0.70 -10.09
CA ALA A 81 0.22 0.35 -9.81
C ALA A 81 0.26 0.67 -8.31
N ARG A 82 0.32 1.95 -7.97
CA ARG A 82 0.52 2.39 -6.57
C ARG A 82 -0.45 3.49 -6.24
N GLN A 83 -0.99 3.46 -5.03
CA GLN A 83 -1.80 4.51 -4.44
C GLN A 83 -1.22 4.87 -3.07
N LEU A 84 -1.00 6.16 -2.84
CA LEU A 84 -0.51 6.71 -1.59
C LEU A 84 -1.54 7.71 -1.08
N ASP A 85 -2.05 7.46 0.13
CA ASP A 85 -2.97 8.33 0.83
C ASP A 85 -2.26 8.92 2.07
N LEU A 86 -2.39 10.22 2.28
CA LEU A 86 -1.67 10.96 3.33
C LEU A 86 -2.64 11.76 4.18
N ALA A 87 -2.43 11.75 5.50
CA ALA A 87 -3.18 12.60 6.41
C ALA A 87 -2.78 14.05 6.20
N ARG A 88 -3.67 14.84 5.58
CA ARG A 88 -3.42 16.27 5.29
C ARG A 88 -3.22 17.13 6.54
N SER A 89 -3.59 16.63 7.72
CA SER A 89 -3.31 17.30 9.01
C SER A 89 -1.86 17.12 9.47
N ALA A 90 -1.10 16.20 8.85
CA ALA A 90 0.26 15.85 9.26
C ALA A 90 1.33 16.19 8.21
N PHE A 91 0.93 16.48 6.97
CA PHE A 91 1.85 16.83 5.88
C PHE A 91 1.37 18.06 5.12
N ASP A 92 2.28 19.01 4.90
CA ASP A 92 2.12 20.06 3.92
C ASP A 92 2.60 19.64 2.51
N GLU A 93 2.31 20.46 1.49
CA GLU A 93 2.63 20.17 0.09
C GLU A 93 4.14 19.98 -0.15
N THR A 94 5.00 20.66 0.61
CA THR A 94 6.44 20.55 0.49
C THR A 94 6.94 19.22 1.06
N GLU A 95 6.36 18.78 2.17
CA GLU A 95 6.65 17.49 2.79
C GLU A 95 6.17 16.32 1.91
N VAL A 96 4.98 16.44 1.32
CA VAL A 96 4.47 15.46 0.33
C VAL A 96 5.40 15.34 -0.87
N SER A 97 5.88 16.47 -1.40
CA SER A 97 6.80 16.50 -2.54
C SER A 97 8.15 15.86 -2.19
N ARG A 98 8.69 16.18 -1.02
CA ARG A 98 9.94 15.61 -0.53
C ARG A 98 9.82 14.10 -0.29
N LEU A 99 8.73 13.64 0.33
CA LEU A 99 8.46 12.22 0.55
C LEU A 99 8.40 11.47 -0.79
N SER A 100 7.71 12.04 -1.78
CA SER A 100 7.61 11.47 -3.12
C SER A 100 8.99 11.32 -3.77
N GLN A 101 9.84 12.34 -3.69
CA GLN A 101 11.20 12.29 -4.23
C GLN A 101 12.05 11.19 -3.56
N LEU A 102 12.10 11.19 -2.22
CA LEU A 102 12.89 10.21 -1.46
C LEU A 102 12.43 8.77 -1.74
N TRP A 103 11.12 8.57 -1.90
CA TRP A 103 10.55 7.28 -2.25
C TRP A 103 11.05 6.79 -3.62
N PHE A 104 11.03 7.65 -4.64
CA PHE A 104 11.54 7.29 -5.97
C PHE A 104 13.05 7.04 -5.97
N GLU A 105 13.82 7.81 -5.22
CA GLU A 105 15.26 7.60 -5.04
C GLU A 105 15.54 6.23 -4.40
N ALA A 106 14.82 5.88 -3.34
CA ALA A 106 14.94 4.59 -2.68
C ALA A 106 14.58 3.42 -3.61
N LEU A 107 13.48 3.53 -4.36
CA LEU A 107 13.10 2.52 -5.35
C LEU A 107 14.17 2.37 -6.45
N HIS A 108 14.69 3.49 -6.96
CA HIS A 108 15.75 3.45 -7.96
C HIS A 108 17.02 2.79 -7.41
N GLY A 109 17.39 3.11 -6.17
CA GLY A 109 18.50 2.50 -5.46
C GLY A 109 18.32 0.99 -5.28
N MET A 110 17.14 0.53 -4.86
CA MET A 110 16.83 -0.90 -4.75
C MET A 110 16.92 -1.61 -6.10
N CYS A 111 16.35 -1.03 -7.16
CA CYS A 111 16.45 -1.58 -8.50
C CYS A 111 17.90 -1.65 -9.00
N ALA A 112 18.72 -0.64 -8.71
CA ALA A 112 20.14 -0.64 -9.05
C ALA A 112 20.91 -1.71 -8.28
N HIS A 113 20.63 -1.87 -6.99
CA HIS A 113 21.24 -2.89 -6.13
C HIS A 113 20.94 -4.31 -6.63
N VAL A 114 19.68 -4.60 -6.97
CA VAL A 114 19.27 -5.90 -7.53
C VAL A 114 19.97 -6.17 -8.86
N ARG A 115 20.05 -5.17 -9.75
CA ARG A 115 20.77 -5.31 -11.03
C ARG A 115 22.27 -5.54 -10.86
N SER A 116 22.88 -5.04 -9.78
CA SER A 116 24.28 -5.30 -9.46
C SER A 116 24.51 -6.63 -8.73
N GLY A 117 23.53 -7.55 -8.73
CA GLY A 117 23.62 -8.85 -8.07
C GLY A 117 23.34 -8.83 -6.56
N GLY A 118 22.78 -7.73 -6.05
CA GLY A 118 22.35 -7.61 -4.66
C GLY A 118 20.94 -8.17 -4.46
N GLY A 119 20.88 -9.39 -3.94
CA GLY A 119 19.65 -10.08 -3.55
C GLY A 119 20.06 -11.36 -2.85
N GLY A 120 19.42 -11.69 -1.72
CA GLY A 120 19.75 -12.89 -0.95
C GLY A 120 19.61 -14.18 -1.73
#